data_AF-A0A2H0Z5H2-F1
#
_entry.id   AF-A0A2H0Z5H2-F1
#
_cell.length_a   1.000
_cell.length_b   1.000
_cell.length_c   1.000
_cell.angle_alpha   90.00
_cell.angle_beta   90.00
_cell.angle_gamma   90.00
#
_symmetry.space_group_name_H-M   'P 1'
#
loop_
_entity.id
_entity.type
_entity.pdbx_description
1 polymer ?
#
loop_
_entity_poly.entity_id
_entity_poly.type
_entity_poly.pdbx_seq_one_letter_code
_entity_poly.pdbx_strand_id
1 'polypeptide(L)'
;MKFPNQLVKYAFLFFLLPIFLQIFGFIDVSFFSMVAFITFFVGLTIFYYSFGTKNFLAVFFSSVIFLTGVLTFLVQSFFIELTFPLIIAGVVYITGFSLFMVFIEEVKRKKVLYAAGLLIFTATLVSLFAGNLQFKSFFSSLTEVLKEYWLLLIIALVTVLLLYLEQQQSKKGH
;
A
#
# COMPACT_ATOMS: atom_id res chain seq x y z
N MET A 1 -9.82 -21.76 7.55
CA MET A 1 -8.52 -21.06 7.42
C MET A 1 -8.09 -20.53 8.78
N LYS A 2 -7.08 -21.14 9.43
CA LYS A 2 -6.48 -20.66 10.68
C LYS A 2 -5.17 -19.91 10.36
N PHE A 3 -5.28 -18.79 9.64
CA PHE A 3 -4.14 -17.92 9.32
C PHE A 3 -3.94 -16.68 10.22
N PRO A 4 -4.78 -16.33 11.22
CA PRO A 4 -4.74 -14.97 11.77
C PRO A 4 -3.51 -14.68 12.65
N ASN A 5 -3.12 -15.62 13.52
CA ASN A 5 -2.09 -15.33 14.52
C ASN A 5 -0.68 -15.22 13.94
N GLN A 6 -0.35 -15.98 12.89
CA GLN A 6 0.99 -15.95 12.29
C GLN A 6 1.21 -14.67 11.48
N LEU A 7 0.22 -14.26 10.69
CA LEU A 7 0.29 -13.04 9.89
C LEU A 7 0.42 -11.80 10.81
N VAL A 8 -0.34 -11.76 11.90
CA VAL A 8 -0.21 -10.70 12.93
C VAL A 8 1.15 -10.74 13.61
N LYS A 9 1.74 -11.91 13.87
CA LYS A 9 3.07 -12.03 14.47
C LYS A 9 4.17 -11.51 13.53
N TYR A 10 4.16 -11.90 12.26
CA TYR A 10 5.13 -11.44 11.27
C TYR A 10 4.93 -9.96 10.91
N ALA A 11 3.69 -9.48 10.91
CA ALA A 11 3.35 -8.07 10.83
C ALA A 11 3.98 -7.26 11.96
N PHE A 12 3.87 -7.76 13.19
CA PHE A 12 4.43 -7.10 14.36
C PHE A 12 5.96 -7.10 14.33
N LEU A 13 6.56 -8.20 13.86
CA LEU A 13 8.01 -8.27 13.63
C LEU A 13 8.46 -7.27 12.57
N PHE A 14 7.74 -7.20 11.44
CA PHE A 14 7.98 -6.25 10.36
C PHE A 14 7.82 -4.79 10.81
N PHE A 15 6.95 -4.52 11.78
CA PHE A 15 6.78 -3.19 12.37
C PHE A 15 7.92 -2.81 13.31
N LEU A 16 8.36 -3.73 14.17
CA LEU A 16 9.41 -3.45 15.15
C LEU A 16 10.78 -3.31 14.51
N LEU A 17 11.06 -4.09 13.47
CA LEU A 17 12.39 -4.21 12.91
C LEU A 17 12.94 -2.90 12.29
N PRO A 18 12.15 -2.10 11.53
CA PRO A 18 12.56 -0.77 11.08
C PRO A 18 12.83 0.20 12.23
N ILE A 19 11.99 0.17 13.27
CA ILE A 19 12.16 1.03 14.46
C ILE A 19 13.48 0.68 15.16
N PHE A 20 13.75 -0.61 15.36
CA PHE A 20 15.02 -1.08 15.91
C PHE A 20 16.21 -0.65 15.04
N LEU A 21 16.14 -0.89 13.73
CA LEU A 21 17.21 -0.51 12.80
C LEU A 21 17.49 1.00 12.83
N GLN A 22 16.45 1.83 12.98
CA GLN A 22 16.62 3.28 13.09
C GLN A 22 17.27 3.69 14.41
N ILE A 23 16.87 3.09 15.54
CA ILE A 23 17.49 3.36 16.86
C ILE A 23 18.99 3.04 16.84
N PHE A 24 19.38 1.96 16.14
CA PHE A 24 20.79 1.58 15.99
C PHE A 24 21.53 2.34 14.87
N GLY A 25 20.87 3.28 14.19
CA GLY A 25 21.48 4.11 13.14
C GLY A 25 21.79 3.36 11.83
N PHE A 26 21.18 2.18 11.60
CA PHE A 26 21.35 1.44 10.35
C PHE A 26 20.52 2.02 9.20
N ILE A 27 19.41 2.69 9.53
CA ILE A 27 18.53 3.36 8.57
C ILE A 27 18.20 4.77 9.06
N ASP A 28 18.15 5.72 8.13
CA ASP A 28 17.72 7.09 8.39
C ASP A 28 16.38 7.30 7.68
N VAL A 29 15.30 6.98 8.39
CA VAL A 29 13.94 7.03 7.85
C VAL A 29 13.15 8.12 8.56
N SER A 30 12.49 8.99 7.79
CA SER A 30 11.68 10.05 8.37
C SER A 30 10.49 9.51 9.16
N PHE A 31 10.02 10.26 10.17
CA PHE A 31 8.80 9.91 10.91
C PHE A 31 7.58 9.75 9.98
N PHE A 32 7.45 10.59 8.95
CA PHE A 32 6.36 10.49 7.98
C PHE A 32 6.45 9.21 7.14
N SER A 33 7.66 8.80 6.76
CA SER A 33 7.88 7.52 6.06
C SER A 33 7.47 6.34 6.94
N MET A 34 7.81 6.37 8.24
CA MET A 34 7.34 5.35 9.20
C MET A 34 5.82 5.31 9.30
N VAL A 35 5.16 6.46 9.48
CA VAL A 35 3.68 6.52 9.54
C VAL A 35 3.06 5.99 8.25
N ALA A 36 3.64 6.30 7.08
CA ALA A 36 3.20 5.78 5.80
C ALA A 36 3.31 4.25 5.73
N PHE A 37 4.44 3.67 6.16
CA PHE A 37 4.63 2.22 6.23
C PHE A 37 3.62 1.54 7.16
N ILE A 38 3.36 2.11 8.33
CA ILE A 38 2.39 1.58 9.30
C ILE A 38 1.00 1.61 8.68
N THR A 39 0.62 2.74 8.09
CA THR A 39 -0.69 2.93 7.47
C THR A 39 -0.90 1.96 6.30
N PHE A 40 0.11 1.84 5.43
CA PHE A 40 0.17 0.85 4.36
C PHE A 40 -0.05 -0.56 4.89
N PHE A 41 0.72 -0.96 5.90
CA PHE A 41 0.72 -2.33 6.40
C PHE A 41 -0.58 -2.69 7.14
N VAL A 42 -1.08 -1.79 7.99
CA VAL A 42 -2.36 -1.95 8.70
C VAL A 42 -3.51 -2.02 7.69
N GLY A 43 -3.55 -1.12 6.71
CA GLY A 43 -4.55 -1.14 5.65
C GLY A 43 -4.56 -2.46 4.88
N LEU A 44 -3.38 -2.94 4.46
CA LEU A 44 -3.23 -4.22 3.77
C LEU A 44 -3.72 -5.39 4.63
N THR A 45 -3.36 -5.39 5.91
CA THR A 45 -3.73 -6.46 6.86
C THR A 45 -5.25 -6.54 7.03
N ILE A 46 -5.89 -5.40 7.31
CA ILE A 46 -7.35 -5.33 7.46
C ILE A 46 -8.04 -5.69 6.14
N PHE A 47 -7.48 -5.25 5.01
CA PHE A 47 -7.99 -5.58 3.68
C PHE A 47 -7.98 -7.07 3.44
N TYR A 48 -6.85 -7.73 3.71
CA TYR A 48 -6.71 -9.17 3.57
C TYR A 48 -7.73 -9.94 4.42
N TYR A 49 -7.99 -9.52 5.66
CA TYR A 49 -9.02 -10.13 6.50
C TYR A 49 -10.44 -9.85 6.06
N SER A 50 -10.68 -8.69 5.45
CA SER A 50 -12.02 -8.28 5.01
C SER A 50 -12.38 -8.89 3.66
N PHE A 51 -11.37 -9.23 2.84
CA PHE A 51 -11.54 -9.87 1.55
C PHE A 51 -12.12 -11.29 1.72
N GLY A 52 -13.14 -11.62 0.92
CA GLY A 52 -13.91 -12.86 1.04
C GLY A 52 -15.03 -12.86 2.09
N THR A 53 -15.16 -11.81 2.92
CA THR A 53 -16.17 -11.77 4.00
C THR A 53 -17.52 -11.17 3.56
N LYS A 54 -17.65 -10.76 2.28
CA LYS A 54 -18.81 -10.00 1.75
C LYS A 54 -19.09 -8.67 2.47
N ASN A 55 -18.19 -8.20 3.33
CA ASN A 55 -18.32 -6.92 4.02
C ASN A 55 -17.70 -5.79 3.18
N PHE A 56 -18.49 -5.21 2.28
CA PHE A 56 -18.04 -4.18 1.33
C PHE A 56 -17.48 -2.93 2.00
N LEU A 57 -18.06 -2.52 3.13
CA LEU A 57 -17.58 -1.35 3.87
C LEU A 57 -16.19 -1.62 4.44
N ALA A 58 -15.99 -2.81 5.02
CA ALA A 58 -14.67 -3.19 5.53
C ALA A 58 -13.62 -3.19 4.41
N VAL A 59 -13.92 -3.81 3.26
CA VAL A 59 -13.04 -3.83 2.07
C VAL A 59 -12.75 -2.42 1.56
N PHE A 60 -13.76 -1.55 1.49
CA PHE A 60 -13.59 -0.17 1.06
C PHE A 60 -12.67 0.60 1.99
N PHE A 61 -12.99 0.67 3.29
CA PHE A 61 -12.22 1.46 4.25
C PHE A 61 -10.80 0.93 4.44
N SER A 62 -10.61 -0.40 4.42
CA SER A 62 -9.26 -0.97 4.47
C SER A 62 -8.44 -0.63 3.23
N SER A 63 -9.07 -0.58 2.05
CA SER A 63 -8.42 -0.14 0.81
C SER A 63 -8.06 1.33 0.86
N VAL A 64 -8.92 2.18 1.41
CA VAL A 64 -8.65 3.61 1.61
C VAL A 64 -7.45 3.80 2.52
N ILE A 65 -7.41 3.11 3.67
CA ILE A 65 -6.27 3.17 4.60
C ILE A 65 -4.98 2.73 3.89
N PHE A 66 -5.03 1.57 3.21
CA PHE A 66 -3.89 1.04 2.46
C PHE A 66 -3.36 2.04 1.43
N LEU A 67 -4.23 2.55 0.55
CA LEU A 67 -3.85 3.47 -0.53
C LEU A 67 -3.43 4.84 -0.01
N THR A 68 -3.96 5.29 1.13
CA THR A 68 -3.47 6.51 1.79
C THR A 68 -2.03 6.32 2.24
N GLY A 69 -1.70 5.17 2.85
CA GLY A 69 -0.31 4.83 3.20
C GLY A 69 0.61 4.82 1.98
N VAL A 70 0.18 4.22 0.86
CA VAL A 70 0.92 4.24 -0.41
C VAL A 70 1.14 5.68 -0.89
N LEU A 71 0.08 6.50 -0.91
CA LEU A 71 0.19 7.87 -1.40
C LEU A 71 1.13 8.71 -0.54
N THR A 72 1.01 8.63 0.79
CA THR A 72 1.90 9.33 1.72
C THR A 72 3.36 8.89 1.53
N PHE A 73 3.59 7.59 1.34
CA PHE A 73 4.94 7.07 1.06
C PHE A 73 5.49 7.65 -0.24
N LEU A 74 4.71 7.63 -1.33
CA LEU A 74 5.15 8.15 -2.62
C LEU A 74 5.44 9.65 -2.57
N VAL A 75 4.60 10.43 -1.89
CA VAL A 75 4.77 11.88 -1.76
C VAL A 75 6.08 12.22 -1.06
N GLN A 76 6.38 11.54 0.04
CA GLN A 76 7.63 11.74 0.80
C GLN A 76 8.84 11.27 0.00
N SER A 77 8.71 10.13 -0.67
CA SER A 77 9.82 9.42 -1.32
C SER A 77 10.21 10.00 -2.68
N PHE A 78 9.28 10.65 -3.39
CA PHE A 78 9.48 11.15 -4.75
C PHE A 78 9.54 12.69 -4.82
N PHE A 79 9.65 13.38 -3.67
CA PHE A 79 9.64 14.85 -3.56
C PHE A 79 8.53 15.49 -4.42
N ILE A 80 7.35 14.88 -4.41
CA ILE A 80 6.25 15.34 -5.25
C ILE A 80 5.76 16.65 -4.65
N GLU A 81 5.88 17.75 -5.40
CA GLU A 81 5.27 19.01 -5.01
C GLU A 81 3.75 18.84 -4.96
N LEU A 82 3.21 18.87 -3.73
CA LEU A 82 1.78 18.79 -3.49
C LEU A 82 1.10 20.10 -3.88
N THR A 83 0.74 20.21 -5.14
CA THR A 83 -0.23 21.23 -5.56
C THR A 83 -1.63 20.79 -5.16
N PHE A 84 -2.49 21.75 -4.80
CA PHE A 84 -3.88 21.46 -4.42
C PHE A 84 -4.63 20.57 -5.44
N PRO A 85 -4.48 20.74 -6.76
CA PRO A 85 -5.08 19.84 -7.75
C PRO A 85 -4.58 18.38 -7.66
N LEU A 86 -3.29 18.18 -7.36
CA LEU A 86 -2.72 16.83 -7.20
C LEU A 86 -3.20 16.15 -5.91
N ILE A 87 -3.44 16.92 -4.84
CA ILE A 87 -4.07 16.40 -3.61
C ILE A 87 -5.47 15.90 -3.92
N ILE A 88 -6.28 16.70 -4.62
CA ILE A 88 -7.63 16.29 -5.03
C ILE A 88 -7.57 15.05 -5.91
N ALA A 89 -6.69 15.02 -6.91
CA ALA A 89 -6.52 13.86 -7.77
C ALA A 89 -6.15 12.60 -6.97
N GLY A 90 -5.27 12.72 -5.97
CA GLY A 90 -4.90 11.64 -5.06
C GLY A 90 -6.10 11.07 -4.28
N VAL A 91 -6.93 11.94 -3.69
CA VAL A 91 -8.16 11.51 -2.97
C VAL A 91 -9.16 10.83 -3.91
N VAL A 92 -9.32 11.36 -5.12
CA VAL A 92 -10.21 10.76 -6.14
C VAL A 92 -9.66 9.41 -6.60
N TYR A 93 -8.35 9.25 -6.80
CA TYR A 93 -7.71 7.97 -7.08
C TYR A 93 -7.93 6.97 -5.95
N ILE A 94 -7.67 7.35 -4.70
CA ILE A 94 -7.87 6.49 -3.53
C ILE A 94 -9.32 5.97 -3.50
N THR A 95 -10.28 6.88 -3.71
CA THR A 95 -11.71 6.53 -3.73
C THR A 95 -12.04 5.59 -4.89
N GLY A 96 -11.57 5.91 -6.10
CA GLY A 96 -11.80 5.11 -7.31
C GLY A 96 -11.23 3.70 -7.20
N PHE A 97 -9.96 3.57 -6.78
CA PHE A 97 -9.33 2.26 -6.58
C PHE A 97 -9.95 1.48 -5.42
N SER A 98 -10.39 2.15 -4.35
CA SER A 98 -11.10 1.47 -3.25
C SER A 98 -12.45 0.91 -3.71
N LEU A 99 -13.20 1.64 -4.55
CA LEU A 99 -14.42 1.10 -5.18
C LEU A 99 -14.10 -0.04 -6.16
N PHE A 100 -12.99 0.06 -6.89
CA PHE A 100 -12.55 -1.03 -7.76
C PHE A 100 -12.26 -2.31 -6.97
N MET A 101 -11.60 -2.22 -5.81
CA MET A 101 -11.38 -3.36 -4.92
C MET A 101 -12.70 -3.97 -4.41
N VAL A 102 -13.68 -3.14 -4.06
CA VAL A 102 -15.04 -3.59 -3.70
C VAL A 102 -15.71 -4.33 -4.86
N PHE A 103 -15.49 -3.89 -6.10
CA PHE A 103 -16.00 -4.58 -7.28
C PHE A 103 -15.32 -5.94 -7.50
N ILE A 104 -14.01 -6.06 -7.27
CA ILE A 104 -13.31 -7.34 -7.39
C ILE A 104 -13.89 -8.37 -6.42
N GLU A 105 -14.20 -7.96 -5.19
CA GLU A 105 -14.83 -8.81 -4.18
C GLU A 105 -16.22 -9.31 -4.63
N GLU A 106 -17.00 -8.47 -5.33
CA GLU A 106 -18.31 -8.87 -5.88
C GLU A 106 -18.54 -8.34 -7.30
N VAL A 107 -18.04 -9.11 -8.28
CA VAL A 107 -18.07 -8.82 -9.73
C VAL A 107 -19.49 -8.57 -10.29
N LYS A 108 -20.53 -9.00 -9.56
CA LYS A 108 -21.92 -8.75 -9.96
C LYS A 108 -22.31 -7.26 -9.87
N ARG A 109 -21.58 -6.43 -9.11
CA ARG A 109 -21.88 -5.00 -8.91
C ARG A 109 -21.30 -4.10 -10.01
N LYS A 110 -21.72 -4.30 -11.27
CA LYS A 110 -21.23 -3.52 -12.42
C LYS A 110 -21.35 -1.99 -12.25
N LYS A 111 -22.35 -1.49 -11.51
CA LYS A 111 -22.49 -0.06 -11.19
C LYS A 111 -21.28 0.52 -10.44
N VAL A 112 -20.68 -0.27 -9.54
CA VAL A 112 -19.49 0.12 -8.76
C VAL A 112 -18.27 0.21 -9.68
N LEU A 113 -18.16 -0.68 -10.67
CA LEU A 113 -17.09 -0.62 -11.68
C LEU A 113 -17.14 0.66 -12.50
N TYR A 114 -18.33 1.06 -12.96
CA TYR A 114 -18.48 2.32 -13.72
C TYR A 114 -18.12 3.54 -12.89
N ALA A 115 -18.56 3.59 -11.62
CA ALA A 115 -18.18 4.66 -10.70
C ALA A 115 -16.66 4.70 -10.45
N ALA A 116 -16.05 3.54 -10.19
CA ALA A 116 -14.60 3.42 -10.02
C ALA A 116 -13.84 3.89 -11.27
N GLY A 117 -14.25 3.42 -12.46
CA GLY A 117 -13.65 3.80 -13.73
C GLY A 117 -13.75 5.29 -14.01
N LEU A 118 -14.92 5.91 -13.76
CA LEU A 118 -15.10 7.35 -13.90
C LEU A 118 -14.17 8.13 -12.97
N LEU A 119 -14.09 7.76 -11.68
CA LEU A 119 -13.20 8.44 -10.73
C LEU A 119 -11.73 8.30 -11.09
N ILE A 120 -11.28 7.09 -11.47
CA ILE A 120 -9.90 6.87 -11.90
C ILE A 120 -9.60 7.68 -13.17
N PHE A 121 -10.53 7.72 -14.11
CA PHE A 121 -10.38 8.50 -15.34
C PHE A 121 -10.29 10.00 -15.05
N THR A 122 -11.17 10.55 -14.22
CA THR A 122 -11.14 11.98 -13.86
C THR A 122 -9.88 12.35 -13.09
N ALA A 123 -9.45 11.53 -12.13
CA ALA A 123 -8.19 11.74 -11.41
C ALA A 123 -6.97 11.73 -12.35
N THR A 124 -6.99 10.86 -13.36
CA THR A 124 -5.95 10.79 -14.38
C THR A 124 -5.90 12.05 -15.22
N LEU A 125 -7.04 12.54 -15.70
CA LEU A 125 -7.08 13.80 -16.44
C LEU A 125 -6.55 14.97 -15.59
N VAL A 126 -7.02 15.11 -14.35
CA VAL A 126 -6.55 16.18 -13.45
C VAL A 126 -5.04 16.09 -13.24
N SER A 127 -4.51 14.88 -13.02
CA SER A 127 -3.07 14.68 -12.81
C SER A 127 -2.23 14.99 -14.05
N LEU A 128 -2.74 14.72 -15.26
CA LEU A 128 -2.06 15.05 -16.52
C LEU A 128 -2.02 16.55 -16.79
N PHE A 129 -3.10 17.28 -16.47
CA PHE A 129 -3.15 18.73 -16.71
C PHE A 129 -2.51 19.57 -15.60
N ALA A 130 -2.50 19.07 -14.36
CA ALA A 130 -1.90 19.76 -13.22
C ALA A 130 -0.45 19.31 -12.93
N GLY A 131 -0.05 18.13 -13.38
CA GLY A 131 1.27 17.56 -13.12
C GLY A 131 2.26 17.88 -14.24
N ASN A 132 3.45 18.34 -13.88
CA ASN A 132 4.58 18.46 -14.81
C ASN A 132 5.33 17.10 -14.84
N LEU A 133 4.70 16.09 -15.45
CA LEU A 133 5.21 14.71 -15.45
C LEU A 133 6.49 14.58 -16.30
N GLN A 134 7.65 14.71 -15.65
CA GLN A 134 8.94 14.46 -16.28
C GLN A 134 9.40 13.03 -15.97
N PHE A 135 9.42 12.17 -17.00
CA PHE A 135 9.91 10.78 -16.88
C PHE A 135 11.32 10.69 -16.27
N LYS A 136 12.17 11.68 -16.55
CA LYS A 136 13.52 11.76 -15.98
C LYS A 136 13.49 11.87 -14.45
N SER A 137 12.61 12.70 -13.89
CA SER A 137 12.44 12.85 -12.45
C SER A 137 11.90 11.57 -11.81
N PHE A 138 10.97 10.88 -12.48
CA PHE A 138 10.46 9.60 -12.00
C PHE A 138 11.56 8.55 -11.82
N PHE A 139 12.42 8.35 -12.83
CA PHE A 139 13.51 7.37 -12.71
C PHE A 139 14.55 7.78 -11.66
N SER A 140 14.87 9.08 -11.56
CA SER A 140 15.78 9.60 -10.53
C SER A 140 15.26 9.29 -9.13
N SER A 141 14.03 9.69 -8.84
CA SER A 141 13.39 9.43 -7.56
C SER A 141 13.22 7.93 -7.31
N LEU A 142 12.87 7.12 -8.31
CA LEU A 142 12.80 5.67 -8.14
C LEU A 142 14.14 5.09 -7.68
N THR A 143 15.26 5.56 -8.24
CA THR A 143 16.59 5.12 -7.82
C THR A 143 16.98 5.60 -6.42
N GLU A 144 16.57 6.79 -6.01
CA GLU A 144 16.76 7.27 -4.63
C GLU A 144 15.97 6.43 -3.63
N VAL A 145 14.71 6.14 -3.93
CA VAL A 145 13.85 5.27 -3.11
C VAL A 145 14.44 3.87 -2.99
N LEU A 146 14.93 3.29 -4.10
CA LEU A 146 15.59 1.99 -4.03
C LEU A 146 16.85 2.03 -3.16
N LYS A 147 17.64 3.11 -3.17
CA LYS A 147 18.83 3.25 -2.31
C LYS A 147 18.50 3.48 -0.84
N GLU A 148 17.43 4.20 -0.54
CA GLU A 148 17.03 4.52 0.84
C GLU A 148 16.30 3.35 1.49
N TYR A 149 15.48 2.62 0.73
CA TYR A 149 14.58 1.59 1.25
C TYR A 149 14.97 0.15 0.87
N TRP A 150 16.17 -0.10 0.31
CA TRP A 150 16.60 -1.47 -0.10
C TRP A 150 16.56 -2.48 1.04
N LEU A 151 16.98 -2.07 2.24
CA LEU A 151 17.01 -2.92 3.43
C LEU A 151 15.60 -3.36 3.82
N LEU A 152 14.64 -2.43 3.75
CA LEU A 152 13.22 -2.69 4.00
C LEU A 152 12.60 -3.62 2.95
N LEU A 153 13.00 -3.47 1.68
CA LEU A 153 12.61 -4.40 0.62
C LEU A 153 13.12 -5.82 0.86
N ILE A 154 14.38 -5.97 1.30
CA ILE A 154 14.94 -7.28 1.66
C ILE A 154 14.16 -7.90 2.82
N ILE A 155 13.86 -7.12 3.87
CA ILE A 155 13.09 -7.59 5.02
C ILE A 155 11.70 -8.06 4.60
N ALA A 156 11.01 -7.29 3.74
CA ALA A 156 9.70 -7.67 3.21
C ALA A 156 9.78 -8.98 2.42
N LEU A 157 10.78 -9.12 1.53
CA LEU A 157 11.02 -10.33 0.75
C LEU A 157 11.27 -11.54 1.65
N VAL A 158 12.14 -11.43 2.64
CA VAL A 158 12.44 -12.50 3.61
C VAL A 158 11.17 -12.92 4.35
N THR A 159 10.35 -11.95 4.78
CA THR A 159 9.10 -12.24 5.49
C THR A 159 8.11 -13.01 4.61
N VAL A 160 7.96 -12.62 3.34
CA VAL A 160 7.12 -13.34 2.37
C VAL A 160 7.66 -14.74 2.09
N LEU A 161 8.97 -14.90 1.96
CA LEU A 161 9.63 -16.18 1.68
C LEU A 161 9.46 -17.15 2.86
N LEU A 162 9.60 -16.66 4.09
CA LEU A 162 9.33 -17.42 5.31
C LEU A 162 7.87 -17.91 5.37
N LEU A 163 6.90 -17.01 5.09
CA LEU A 163 5.48 -17.37 5.02
C LEU A 163 5.21 -18.45 3.97
N TYR A 164 5.84 -18.34 2.80
CA TYR A 164 5.70 -19.33 1.72
C TYR A 164 6.28 -20.70 2.10
N LEU A 165 7.47 -20.72 2.71
CA LEU A 165 8.10 -21.96 3.18
C LEU A 165 7.28 -22.64 4.27
N GLU A 166 6.73 -21.86 5.21
CA GLU A 166 5.88 -22.39 6.28
C GLU A 166 4.58 -23.01 5.72
N GLN A 167 3.97 -22.41 4.69
CA GLN A 167 2.83 -22.99 3.98
C GLN A 167 3.16 -24.33 3.30
N GLN A 168 4.34 -24.45 2.71
CA GLN A 168 4.78 -25.71 2.10
C GLN A 168 4.97 -26.83 3.13
N GLN A 169 5.52 -26.50 4.31
CA GLN A 169 5.70 -27.48 5.37
C GLN A 169 4.37 -27.93 6.00
N SER A 170 3.42 -27.01 6.20
CA SER A 170 2.08 -27.36 6.69
C SER A 170 1.29 -28.24 5.72
N LYS A 171 1.57 -28.20 4.41
CA LYS A 171 0.96 -29.09 3.42
C LYS A 171 1.62 -30.46 3.30
N LYS A 172 2.90 -30.60 3.69
CA LYS A 172 3.64 -31.88 3.65
C LYS A 172 3.50 -32.70 4.93
N GLY A 173 3.02 -32.10 6.03
CA GLY A 173 2.78 -32.76 7.31
C GLY A 173 1.36 -33.33 7.51
N HIS A 174 0.56 -33.39 6.44
CA HIS A 174 -0.74 -34.07 6.38
C HIS A 174 -0.71 -35.20 5.36
#